data_AF-A0A9E4HHN8-F1
#
_entry.id   AF-A0A9E4HHN8-F1
#
_cell.length_a   1.000
_cell.length_b   1.000
_cell.length_c   1.000
_cell.angle_alpha   90.00
_cell.angle_beta   90.00
_cell.angle_gamma   90.00
#
_symmetry.space_group_name_H-M   'P 1'
#
loop_
_entity.id
_entity.type
_entity.pdbx_description
1 polymer ?
#
loop_
_entity_poly.entity_id
_entity_poly.type
_entity_poly.pdbx_seq_one_letter_code
_entity_poly.pdbx_strand_id
1 'polypeptide(L)'
;HPLLHWTEVDIWRYIRREKIPVVDLYLAKNGRRYRSLGCAPCTGTIASTASTLDEIIEELETTKISERSGRAQDKESEDAFERLRVEGYM
;
A
#
# COMPACT_ATOMS: atom_id res chain seq x y z
N HIS A 1 6.52 5.94 -16.99
CA HIS A 1 5.65 5.14 -16.10
C HIS A 1 4.19 5.50 -16.41
N PRO A 2 3.40 4.65 -17.09
CA PRO A 2 2.08 5.01 -17.64
C PRO A 2 1.03 5.47 -16.60
N LEU A 3 1.18 5.05 -15.35
CA LEU A 3 0.29 5.38 -14.24
C LEU A 3 0.81 6.52 -13.36
N LEU A 4 1.85 7.25 -13.80
CA LEU A 4 2.53 8.25 -12.98
C LEU A 4 1.63 9.37 -12.46
N HIS A 5 0.63 9.76 -13.26
CA HIS A 5 -0.30 10.84 -12.90
C HIS A 5 -1.56 10.35 -12.18
N TRP A 6 -1.67 9.04 -11.95
CA TRP A 6 -2.82 8.46 -11.28
C TRP A 6 -2.60 8.49 -9.78
N THR A 7 -3.63 8.90 -9.06
CA THR A 7 -3.67 8.73 -7.60
C THR A 7 -4.11 7.30 -7.26
N GLU A 8 -3.94 6.89 -6.01
CA GLU A 8 -4.40 5.57 -5.56
C GLU A 8 -5.91 5.41 -5.74
N VAL A 9 -6.71 6.45 -5.45
CA VAL A 9 -8.16 6.38 -5.62
C VAL A 9 -8.57 6.22 -7.10
N ASP A 10 -7.79 6.78 -8.05
CA ASP A 10 -8.05 6.61 -9.47
C ASP A 10 -7.89 5.14 -9.90
N ILE A 11 -6.88 4.45 -9.35
CA ILE A 11 -6.65 3.03 -9.60
C ILE A 11 -7.83 2.19 -9.11
N TRP A 12 -8.29 2.41 -7.88
CA TRP A 12 -9.42 1.67 -7.31
C TRP A 12 -10.74 1.94 -8.05
N ARG A 13 -10.99 3.20 -8.43
CA ARG A 13 -12.16 3.56 -9.26
C ARG A 13 -12.13 2.87 -10.61
N TYR A 14 -10.96 2.75 -11.23
CA TYR A 14 -10.79 2.04 -12.50
C TYR A 14 -11.01 0.54 -12.37
N ILE A 15 -10.42 -0.09 -11.34
CA ILE A 15 -10.65 -1.51 -11.02
C ILE A 15 -12.14 -1.80 -10.89
N ARG A 16 -12.87 -0.97 -10.13
CA ARG A 16 -14.32 -1.08 -9.97
C ARG A 16 -15.07 -0.93 -11.29
N ARG A 17 -14.72 0.09 -12.09
CA ARG A 17 -15.38 0.39 -13.37
C ARG A 17 -15.22 -0.75 -14.37
N GLU A 18 -14.01 -1.28 -14.51
CA GLU A 18 -13.68 -2.34 -15.46
C GLU A 18 -13.97 -3.74 -14.89
N LYS A 19 -14.45 -3.85 -13.64
CA LYS A 19 -14.72 -5.11 -12.93
C LYS A 19 -13.50 -6.04 -12.91
N ILE A 20 -12.32 -5.45 -12.70
CA ILE A 20 -11.07 -6.20 -12.63
C ILE A 20 -11.06 -6.99 -11.30
N PRO A 21 -10.79 -8.31 -11.32
CA PRO A 21 -10.70 -9.09 -10.10
C PRO A 21 -9.52 -8.62 -9.25
N VAL A 22 -9.72 -8.57 -7.94
CA VAL A 22 -8.70 -8.18 -6.97
C VAL A 22 -8.37 -9.33 -6.03
N VAL A 23 -7.17 -9.29 -5.46
CA VAL A 23 -6.75 -10.25 -4.44
C VAL A 23 -7.45 -9.92 -3.12
N ASP A 24 -8.02 -10.94 -2.46
CA ASP A 24 -8.73 -10.82 -1.19
C ASP A 24 -7.94 -10.13 -0.07
N LEU A 25 -6.60 -10.15 -0.14
CA LEU A 25 -5.73 -9.51 0.85
C LEU A 25 -5.91 -7.99 0.91
N TYR A 26 -6.39 -7.36 -0.17
CA TYR A 26 -6.71 -5.95 -0.18
C TYR A 26 -7.97 -5.59 0.61
N LEU A 27 -8.81 -6.58 0.92
CA LEU A 27 -10.06 -6.40 1.65
C LEU A 27 -9.85 -6.66 3.14
N ALA A 28 -10.55 -5.90 3.97
CA ALA A 28 -10.44 -6.01 5.42
C ALA A 28 -10.94 -7.37 5.92
N LYS A 29 -10.10 -8.01 6.74
CA LYS A 29 -10.46 -9.18 7.55
C LYS A 29 -10.06 -8.87 8.99
N ASN A 30 -11.01 -8.99 9.93
CA ASN A 30 -10.80 -8.67 11.35
C ASN A 30 -10.26 -7.23 11.58
N GLY A 31 -10.80 -6.25 10.84
CA GLY A 31 -10.45 -4.83 10.99
C GLY A 31 -9.08 -4.44 10.44
N ARG A 32 -8.46 -5.29 9.61
CA ARG A 32 -7.17 -5.02 8.96
C ARG A 32 -7.15 -5.45 7.51
N ARG A 33 -6.44 -4.72 6.65
CA ARG A 33 -6.23 -5.06 5.23
C ARG A 33 -4.81 -4.78 4.78
N TYR A 34 -4.39 -5.35 3.67
CA TYR A 34 -3.17 -4.91 2.98
C TYR A 34 -3.49 -3.74 2.06
N ARG A 35 -2.70 -2.66 2.14
CA ARG A 35 -2.81 -1.53 1.21
C ARG A 35 -1.86 -1.66 0.02
N SER A 36 -0.69 -2.24 0.27
CA SER A 36 0.33 -2.61 -0.71
C SER A 36 0.65 -4.09 -0.55
N LEU A 37 1.01 -4.78 -1.64
CA LEU A 37 1.45 -6.17 -1.61
C LEU A 37 2.90 -6.29 -2.12
N GLY A 38 3.68 -7.10 -1.40
CA GLY A 38 5.06 -7.45 -1.71
C GLY A 38 5.37 -8.85 -1.16
N CYS A 39 6.61 -9.09 -0.72
CA CYS A 39 6.96 -10.35 -0.09
C CYS A 39 6.36 -10.43 1.33
N ALA A 40 5.95 -11.63 1.73
CA ALA A 40 5.34 -11.91 3.04
C ALA A 40 6.12 -11.33 4.25
N PRO A 41 7.47 -11.43 4.34
CA PRO A 41 8.18 -10.97 5.54
C PRO A 41 8.26 -9.44 5.69
N CYS A 42 7.98 -8.67 4.64
CA CYS A 42 8.21 -7.22 4.62
C CYS A 42 6.96 -6.40 4.26
N THR A 43 5.80 -7.04 4.16
CA THR A 43 4.52 -6.40 3.86
C THR A 43 3.60 -6.44 5.07
N GLY A 44 3.28 -5.28 5.64
CA GLY A 44 2.37 -5.15 6.78
C GLY A 44 0.92 -4.85 6.41
N THR A 45 0.00 -5.16 7.31
CA THR A 45 -1.41 -4.73 7.22
C THR A 45 -1.61 -3.38 7.90
N ILE A 46 -2.61 -2.63 7.43
CA ILE A 46 -3.10 -1.41 8.06
C ILE A 46 -4.43 -1.67 8.76
N ALA A 47 -4.75 -0.86 9.78
CA ALA A 47 -6.09 -0.86 10.35
C ALA A 47 -7.07 -0.28 9.32
N SER A 48 -8.13 -1.02 9.02
CA SER A 48 -9.15 -0.62 8.05
C SER A 48 -10.35 -1.55 8.18
N THR A 49 -11.56 -1.00 8.07
CA THR A 49 -12.81 -1.76 8.04
C THR A 49 -13.30 -2.03 6.61
N ALA A 50 -12.57 -1.58 5.59
CA ALA A 50 -12.99 -1.63 4.20
C ALA A 50 -12.90 -3.06 3.63
N SER A 51 -14.03 -3.75 3.63
CA SER A 51 -14.27 -5.12 3.15
C SER A 51 -14.74 -5.19 1.70
N THR A 52 -15.08 -4.05 1.08
CA THR A 52 -15.50 -3.96 -0.33
C THR A 52 -14.71 -2.88 -1.09
N LEU A 53 -14.78 -2.91 -2.43
CA LEU A 53 -14.14 -1.90 -3.28
C LEU A 53 -14.70 -0.49 -3.03
N ASP A 54 -16.00 -0.37 -2.80
CA ASP A 54 -16.64 0.92 -2.54
C ASP A 54 -16.18 1.50 -1.20
N GLU A 55 -16.11 0.68 -0.15
CA GLU A 55 -15.57 1.09 1.15
C GLU A 55 -14.10 1.51 1.07
N ILE A 56 -13.28 0.85 0.23
CA ILE A 56 -11.88 1.25 0.00
C ILE A 56 -11.83 2.63 -0.67
N ILE A 57 -12.67 2.88 -1.67
CA ILE A 57 -12.70 4.17 -2.37
C ILE A 57 -13.10 5.30 -1.40
N GLU A 58 -14.15 5.09 -0.60
CA GLU A 58 -14.61 6.06 0.41
C GLU A 58 -13.53 6.33 1.48
N GLU A 59 -12.84 5.30 1.95
CA GLU A 59 -11.71 5.43 2.88
C GLU A 59 -10.59 6.28 2.26
N LEU A 60 -10.27 6.06 0.98
CA LEU A 60 -9.18 6.74 0.29
C LEU A 60 -9.49 8.21 -0.04
N GLU A 61 -10.75 8.58 -0.22
CA GLU A 61 -11.15 9.97 -0.45
C GLU A 61 -10.85 10.88 0.75
N THR A 62 -10.80 10.30 1.95
CA THR A 62 -10.55 11.05 3.20
C THR A 62 -9.16 10.82 3.80
N THR A 63 -8.45 9.79 3.33
CA THR A 63 -7.14 9.38 3.87
C THR A 63 -6.00 10.28 3.35
N LYS A 64 -5.15 10.75 4.27
CA LYS A 64 -3.91 11.51 3.96
C LYS A 64 -2.62 10.67 4.03
N ILE A 65 -2.75 9.39 4.33
CA ILE A 65 -1.64 8.46 4.50
C ILE A 65 -1.19 7.98 3.11
N SER A 66 0.10 7.80 2.87
CA SER A 66 0.64 7.25 1.60
C SER A 66 0.37 5.75 1.43
N GLU A 67 0.12 5.29 0.20
CA GLU A 67 -0.13 3.88 -0.18
C GLU A 67 0.91 2.92 0.40
N ARG A 68 2.19 3.32 0.37
CA ARG A 68 3.33 2.49 0.78
C ARG A 68 3.64 2.53 2.28
N SER A 69 2.81 3.18 3.11
CA SER A 69 3.07 3.31 4.56
C SER A 69 3.19 1.97 5.31
N GLY A 70 2.65 0.89 4.75
CA GLY A 70 2.73 -0.47 5.29
C GLY A 70 4.04 -1.23 5.00
N ARG A 71 4.97 -0.66 4.21
CA ARG A 71 6.26 -1.29 3.91
C ARG A 71 7.29 -0.98 4.99
N ALA A 72 7.84 -2.01 5.62
CA ALA A 72 8.87 -1.85 6.64
C ALA A 72 10.15 -1.22 6.06
N GLN A 73 10.50 -1.56 4.82
CA GLN A 73 11.69 -1.08 4.12
C GLN A 73 11.65 0.43 3.80
N ASP A 74 10.45 1.04 3.75
CA ASP A 74 10.31 2.46 3.46
C ASP A 74 10.49 3.34 4.72
N LYS A 75 10.81 2.72 5.88
CA LYS A 75 11.06 3.38 7.17
C LYS A 75 12.55 3.44 7.54
N GLU A 76 13.43 2.97 6.66
CA GLU A 76 14.87 3.12 6.82
C GLU A 76 15.24 4.61 6.78
N SER A 77 16.16 5.03 7.64
CA SER A 77 16.63 6.41 7.67
C SER A 77 17.44 6.74 6.41
N GLU A 78 17.42 7.99 5.94
CA GLU A 78 18.14 8.40 4.71
C GLU A 78 19.65 8.05 4.77
N ASP A 79 20.23 8.02 5.97
CA ASP A 79 21.63 7.68 6.25
C ASP A 79 21.89 6.17 6.39
N ALA A 80 20.87 5.30 6.47
CA ALA A 80 21.04 3.87 6.70
C ALA A 80 21.93 3.23 5.61
N PHE A 81 21.72 3.61 4.35
CA PHE A 81 22.51 3.11 3.23
C PHE A 81 23.94 3.67 3.20
N GLU A 82 24.15 4.91 3.63
CA GLU A 82 25.50 5.47 3.77
C GLU A 82 26.27 4.78 4.89
N ARG A 83 25.61 4.50 6.02
CA ARG A 83 26.22 3.78 7.14
C ARG A 83 26.62 2.36 6.77
N LEU A 84 25.74 1.61 6.10
CA LEU A 84 26.06 0.27 5.61
C LEU A 84 27.25 0.26 4.63
N ARG A 85 27.39 1.32 3.81
CA ARG A 85 28.55 1.50 2.92
C ARG A 85 29.83 1.79 3.71
N VAL A 86 29.77 2.65 4.72
CA VAL A 86 30.92 2.94 5.61
C VAL A 86 31.35 1.70 6.39
N GLU A 87 30.40 0.88 6.82
CA GLU A 87 30.63 -0.35 7.56
C GLU A 87 31.08 -1.54 6.68
N GLY A 88 31.13 -1.37 5.35
CA GLY A 88 31.66 -2.36 4.41
C GLY A 88 30.70 -3.49 4.03
N TYR A 89 29.40 -3.31 4.25
CA TYR A 89 28.35 -4.30 3.93
C TYR A 89 27.74 -4.12 2.53
N MET A 90 28.28 -3.21 1.70
CA MET A 90 27.77 -2.86 0.38
C MET A 90 28.90 -2.72 -0.65
#